data_AF-A0A1Y4BI60-F1
#
_entry.id   AF-A0A1Y4BI60-F1
#
_cell.length_a   1.000
_cell.length_b   1.000
_cell.length_c   1.000
_cell.angle_alpha   90.00
_cell.angle_beta   90.00
_cell.angle_gamma   90.00
#
_symmetry.space_group_name_H-M   'P 1'
#
loop_
_entity.id
_entity.type
_entity.pdbx_description
1 polymer ?
#
loop_
_entity_poly.entity_id
_entity_poly.type
_entity_poly.pdbx_seq_one_letter_code
_entity_poly.pdbx_strand_id
1 'polypeptide(L)'
;MSVNPTVPEGPEEETPAASARPLARRDARTLASLDTVRKQTPELNDVRRRIIDLDPRLWINGWLLSTPDAFLRYERELTALDGALAGGSAVGDGTLSLRELSYQLFGDEKFLSPDSDGRKLLHLMGLSDALSTRPPVRLELLHHIPRHHRHMRIVVSENLDPWVNMRAALFLEGRKRLFGERVHGVVFGNGYIVDDPHKLPDLIDSLGAEETSVLYWGDLDRAGLAILDRLSVMAEGRFEVTPFVAAYRLMLKRAMRRFPDPLENEMTDQRDVPVRGLELLEPHLKERERDYLRAVLDAARLIPQEILTVHDL
;
A
#
# COMPACT_ATOMS: atom_id res chain seq x y z
N MET A 1 80.79 -18.78 18.54
CA MET A 1 80.45 -19.12 19.94
C MET A 1 79.03 -19.63 19.93
N SER A 2 78.87 -20.96 19.85
CA SER A 2 78.50 -21.85 20.99
C SER A 2 76.98 -21.79 21.21
N VAL A 3 76.16 -22.77 20.77
CA VAL A 3 75.97 -24.14 21.34
C VAL A 3 75.63 -23.99 22.83
N ASN A 4 74.44 -24.30 23.36
CA ASN A 4 73.55 -25.47 23.18
C ASN A 4 72.14 -25.18 23.80
N PRO A 5 71.18 -26.14 23.88
CA PRO A 5 69.75 -25.95 23.53
C PRO A 5 68.81 -26.44 24.67
N THR A 6 67.66 -27.04 24.32
CA THR A 6 66.65 -27.80 25.12
C THR A 6 65.50 -26.97 25.71
N VAL A 7 64.20 -27.31 25.63
CA VAL A 7 63.41 -28.49 25.15
C VAL A 7 61.94 -28.02 24.97
N PRO A 8 61.06 -28.75 24.26
CA PRO A 8 59.77 -28.26 23.77
C PRO A 8 58.62 -28.51 24.75
N GLU A 9 57.66 -27.59 24.81
CA GLU A 9 56.33 -27.86 25.37
C GLU A 9 55.34 -28.11 24.23
N GLY A 10 54.55 -29.17 24.37
CA GLY A 10 53.71 -29.78 23.35
C GLY A 10 52.48 -28.93 22.97
N PRO A 11 51.69 -29.43 22.00
CA PRO A 11 50.51 -28.72 21.54
C PRO A 11 49.46 -28.71 22.65
N GLU A 12 48.93 -27.52 22.94
CA GLU A 12 47.71 -27.36 23.72
C GLU A 12 46.59 -28.13 23.03
N GLU A 13 45.97 -29.07 23.75
CA GLU A 13 44.69 -29.66 23.38
C GLU A 13 43.63 -28.56 23.36
N GLU A 14 43.37 -27.99 22.18
CA GLU A 14 42.12 -27.30 21.89
C GLU A 14 40.97 -28.31 22.00
N THR A 15 40.37 -28.38 23.19
CA THR A 15 39.02 -28.90 23.36
C THR A 15 38.10 -28.16 22.39
N PRO A 16 37.29 -28.85 21.56
CA PRO A 16 36.36 -28.18 20.68
C PRO A 16 35.32 -27.51 21.55
N ALA A 17 35.37 -26.18 21.63
CA ALA A 17 34.34 -25.37 22.21
C ALA A 17 33.02 -25.74 21.52
N ALA A 18 32.18 -26.48 22.23
CA ALA A 18 30.83 -26.78 21.82
C ALA A 18 30.18 -25.47 21.42
N SER A 19 29.82 -25.34 20.14
CA SER A 19 29.13 -24.16 19.65
C SER A 19 27.83 -24.05 20.43
N ALA A 20 27.81 -23.13 21.38
CA ALA A 20 26.61 -22.73 22.06
C ALA A 20 25.72 -22.08 21.01
N ARG A 21 24.87 -22.91 20.38
CA ARG A 21 23.67 -22.43 19.70
C ARG A 21 23.02 -21.42 20.66
N PRO A 22 22.64 -20.21 20.21
CA PRO A 22 21.91 -19.30 21.06
C PRO A 22 20.69 -20.07 21.57
N LEU A 23 20.61 -20.29 22.88
CA LEU A 23 19.39 -20.78 23.51
C LEU A 23 18.31 -19.78 23.11
N ALA A 24 17.46 -20.19 22.17
CA ALA A 24 16.24 -19.48 21.87
C ALA A 24 15.54 -19.29 23.21
N ARG A 25 15.49 -18.05 23.69
CA ARG A 25 14.57 -17.66 24.76
C ARG A 25 13.20 -18.04 24.23
N ARG A 26 12.65 -19.15 24.72
CA ARG A 26 11.23 -19.46 24.55
C ARG A 26 10.50 -18.33 25.25
N ASP A 27 10.00 -17.36 24.47
CA ASP A 27 9.22 -16.26 25.00
C ASP A 27 7.96 -16.83 25.66
N ALA A 28 8.00 -16.92 26.99
CA ALA A 28 6.91 -17.35 27.86
C ALA A 28 5.80 -16.28 27.95
N ARG A 29 5.54 -15.54 26.87
CA ARG A 29 4.58 -14.43 26.79
C ARG A 29 3.45 -14.64 25.78
N THR A 30 3.43 -15.75 25.06
CA THR A 30 2.49 -15.90 23.93
C THR A 30 1.08 -16.31 24.34
N LEU A 31 0.06 -15.75 23.66
CA LEU A 31 -1.35 -16.13 23.88
C LEU A 31 -1.62 -17.62 23.58
N ALA A 32 -0.78 -18.24 22.76
CA ALA A 32 -0.85 -19.67 22.41
C ALA A 32 -0.69 -20.61 23.61
N SER A 33 -0.21 -20.12 24.76
CA SER A 33 0.00 -20.91 25.97
C SER A 33 -1.14 -20.84 26.99
N LEU A 34 -2.28 -20.21 26.67
CA LEU A 34 -3.37 -20.01 27.62
C LEU A 34 -4.40 -21.15 27.58
N ASP A 35 -4.65 -21.77 28.73
CA ASP A 35 -5.77 -22.70 28.92
C ASP A 35 -7.08 -21.91 28.93
N THR A 36 -7.98 -22.15 27.98
CA THR A 36 -9.34 -21.56 27.96
C THR A 36 -10.31 -22.25 28.95
N VAL A 37 -9.78 -23.11 29.83
CA VAL A 37 -10.59 -23.87 30.79
C VAL A 37 -11.07 -22.94 31.89
N ARG A 38 -12.40 -22.91 32.11
CA ARG A 38 -13.06 -22.23 33.24
C ARG A 38 -12.65 -22.84 34.59
N LYS A 39 -11.41 -22.63 35.01
CA LYS A 39 -10.97 -22.92 36.38
C LYS A 39 -11.64 -21.88 37.29
N GLN A 40 -12.39 -22.36 38.27
CA GLN A 40 -13.02 -21.54 39.30
C GLN A 40 -12.18 -21.66 40.58
N THR A 41 -11.29 -20.69 40.79
CA THR A 41 -10.63 -20.51 42.09
C THR A 41 -11.01 -19.16 42.67
N PRO A 42 -10.97 -18.97 44.00
CA PRO A 42 -11.24 -17.69 44.65
C PRO A 42 -10.42 -16.54 44.06
N GLU A 43 -9.15 -16.78 43.75
CA GLU A 43 -8.23 -15.78 43.18
C GLU A 43 -8.69 -15.34 41.79
N LEU A 44 -9.18 -16.27 40.96
CA LEU A 44 -9.72 -15.95 39.64
C LEU A 44 -11.06 -15.22 39.70
N ASN A 45 -11.82 -15.35 40.79
CA ASN A 45 -13.05 -14.59 40.98
C ASN A 45 -12.76 -13.11 41.27
N ASP A 46 -11.70 -12.82 42.02
CA ASP A 46 -11.27 -11.44 42.24
C ASP A 46 -10.72 -10.81 40.95
N VAL A 47 -9.99 -11.58 40.14
CA VAL A 47 -9.58 -11.14 38.79
C VAL A 47 -10.78 -10.81 37.91
N ARG A 48 -11.84 -11.64 37.92
CA ARG A 48 -13.06 -11.36 37.15
C ARG A 48 -13.77 -10.09 37.60
N ARG A 49 -13.76 -9.75 38.89
CA ARG A 49 -14.30 -8.47 39.38
C ARG A 49 -13.51 -7.30 38.78
N ARG A 50 -12.18 -7.37 38.82
CA ARG A 50 -11.31 -6.35 38.19
C ARG A 50 -11.56 -6.21 36.69
N ILE A 51 -11.86 -7.30 35.98
CA ILE A 51 -12.22 -7.26 34.56
C ILE A 51 -13.56 -6.53 34.34
N ILE A 52 -14.56 -6.77 35.20
CA ILE A 52 -15.88 -6.13 35.09
C ILE A 52 -15.79 -4.61 35.30
N ASP A 53 -14.82 -4.15 36.10
CA ASP A 53 -14.60 -2.72 36.36
C ASP A 53 -13.98 -1.98 35.15
N LEU A 54 -13.46 -2.70 34.14
CA LEU A 54 -13.00 -2.11 32.88
C LEU A 54 -14.17 -1.71 31.97
N ASP A 55 -13.87 -0.93 30.93
CA ASP A 55 -14.79 -0.59 29.85
C ASP A 55 -15.53 -1.85 29.36
N PRO A 56 -16.88 -1.83 29.31
CA PRO A 56 -17.67 -2.98 28.92
C PRO A 56 -17.25 -3.60 27.60
N ARG A 57 -16.76 -2.81 26.64
CA ARG A 57 -16.30 -3.29 25.33
C ARG A 57 -15.17 -4.31 25.43
N LEU A 58 -14.36 -4.29 26.50
CA LEU A 58 -13.26 -5.25 26.71
C LEU A 58 -13.75 -6.64 27.12
N TRP A 59 -14.95 -6.77 27.68
CA TRP A 59 -15.44 -8.04 28.24
C TRP A 59 -16.84 -8.44 27.79
N ILE A 60 -17.56 -7.59 27.04
CA ILE A 60 -18.96 -7.82 26.63
C ILE A 60 -19.14 -9.10 25.80
N ASN A 61 -18.12 -9.50 25.03
CA ASN A 61 -18.17 -10.74 24.26
C ASN A 61 -17.88 -12.01 25.11
N GLY A 62 -17.59 -11.83 26.40
CA GLY A 62 -17.35 -12.89 27.37
C GLY A 62 -15.99 -13.57 27.31
N TRP A 63 -15.11 -13.21 26.35
CA TRP A 63 -13.82 -13.88 26.18
C TRP A 63 -12.86 -13.60 27.34
N LEU A 64 -12.69 -12.32 27.71
CA LEU A 64 -11.77 -11.92 28.78
C LEU A 64 -12.20 -12.48 30.15
N LEU A 65 -13.52 -12.51 30.42
CA LEU A 65 -14.09 -13.12 31.64
C LEU A 65 -13.89 -14.64 31.70
N SER A 66 -13.85 -15.28 30.54
CA SER A 66 -13.58 -16.72 30.42
C SER A 66 -12.09 -17.05 30.47
N THR A 67 -11.21 -16.06 30.25
CA THR A 67 -9.75 -16.21 30.17
C THR A 67 -9.04 -15.21 31.11
N PRO A 68 -9.26 -15.28 32.44
CA PRO A 68 -8.68 -14.33 33.41
C PRO A 68 -7.15 -14.32 33.44
N ASP A 69 -6.49 -15.41 33.04
CA ASP A 69 -5.02 -15.45 32.90
C ASP A 69 -4.50 -14.49 31.82
N ALA A 70 -5.31 -14.20 30.79
CA ALA A 70 -4.98 -13.18 29.79
C ALA A 70 -4.95 -11.79 30.44
N PHE A 71 -5.89 -11.50 31.34
CA PHE A 71 -5.90 -10.25 32.09
C PHE A 71 -4.65 -10.10 32.96
N LEU A 72 -4.26 -11.13 33.69
CA LEU A 72 -3.03 -11.09 34.51
C LEU A 72 -1.77 -10.88 33.67
N ARG A 73 -1.70 -11.49 32.48
CA ARG A 73 -0.53 -11.40 31.60
C ARG A 73 -0.43 -10.06 30.89
N TYR A 74 -1.56 -9.44 30.54
CA TYR A 74 -1.66 -8.19 29.77
C TYR A 74 -2.30 -7.06 30.58
N GLU A 75 -2.17 -7.09 31.91
CA GLU A 75 -2.87 -6.18 32.81
C GLU A 75 -2.60 -4.72 32.46
N ARG A 76 -1.32 -4.40 32.24
CA ARG A 76 -0.87 -3.05 31.87
C ARG A 76 -1.50 -2.59 30.55
N GLU A 77 -1.50 -3.45 29.54
CA GLU A 77 -2.03 -3.13 28.22
C GLU A 77 -3.57 -3.01 28.24
N LEU A 78 -4.26 -3.85 29.01
CA LEU A 78 -5.71 -3.79 29.16
C LEU A 78 -6.15 -2.55 29.94
N THR A 79 -5.40 -2.14 30.97
CA THR A 79 -5.65 -0.87 31.67
C THR A 79 -5.39 0.34 30.76
N ALA A 80 -4.36 0.28 29.91
CA ALA A 80 -4.13 1.33 28.93
C ALA A 80 -5.26 1.42 27.89
N LEU A 81 -5.78 0.28 27.42
CA LEU A 81 -6.94 0.22 26.53
C LEU A 81 -8.21 0.76 27.19
N ASP A 82 -8.48 0.37 28.44
CA ASP A 82 -9.60 0.88 29.23
C ASP A 82 -9.58 2.41 29.31
N GLY A 83 -8.45 3.00 29.69
CA GLY A 83 -8.30 4.45 29.73
C GLY A 83 -8.46 5.13 28.36
N ALA A 84 -7.97 4.50 27.29
CA ALA A 84 -8.13 5.04 25.93
C ALA A 84 -9.58 4.97 25.43
N LEU A 85 -10.29 3.90 25.78
CA LEU A 85 -11.70 3.70 25.43
C LEU A 85 -12.62 4.65 26.20
N ALA A 86 -12.30 4.97 27.47
CA ALA A 86 -13.06 5.94 28.25
C ALA A 86 -13.13 7.34 27.60
N GLY A 87 -12.17 7.66 26.70
CA GLY A 87 -12.11 8.92 25.98
C GLY A 87 -12.93 9.01 24.68
N GLY A 88 -13.56 7.93 24.20
CA GLY A 88 -14.32 7.97 22.94
C GLY A 88 -14.83 6.63 22.40
N SER A 89 -15.48 6.67 21.23
CA SER A 89 -15.98 5.47 20.54
C SER A 89 -14.88 4.62 19.91
N ALA A 90 -13.70 5.19 19.67
CA ALA A 90 -12.54 4.55 19.09
C ALA A 90 -11.26 4.86 19.89
N VAL A 91 -10.26 3.99 19.73
CA VAL A 91 -8.91 4.15 20.25
C VAL A 91 -8.06 4.83 19.19
N GLY A 92 -7.72 6.09 19.43
CA GLY A 92 -7.05 6.96 18.46
C GLY A 92 -8.03 7.86 17.69
N ASP A 93 -7.48 8.82 16.96
CA ASP A 93 -8.22 9.84 16.20
C ASP A 93 -7.91 9.78 14.68
N GLY A 94 -7.19 8.75 14.24
CA GLY A 94 -6.78 8.59 12.85
C GLY A 94 -5.54 9.38 12.45
N THR A 95 -4.91 10.13 13.36
CA THR A 95 -3.70 10.92 13.04
C THR A 95 -2.40 10.10 13.13
N LEU A 96 -2.36 9.15 14.07
CA LEU A 96 -1.18 8.32 14.34
C LEU A 96 -1.18 7.05 13.49
N SER A 97 0.00 6.63 13.03
CA SER A 97 0.16 5.28 12.48
C SER A 97 -0.09 4.22 13.55
N LEU A 98 -0.37 2.99 13.12
CA LEU A 98 -0.57 1.85 14.03
C LEU A 98 0.60 1.66 15.01
N ARG A 99 1.84 1.90 14.56
CA ARG A 99 3.05 1.76 15.40
C ARG A 99 3.18 2.89 16.42
N GLU A 100 2.90 4.13 16.00
CA GLU A 100 2.91 5.30 16.90
C GLU A 100 1.82 5.16 17.97
N LEU A 101 0.60 4.77 17.58
CA LEU A 101 -0.49 4.50 18.52
C LEU A 101 -0.14 3.35 19.47
N SER A 102 0.44 2.25 18.95
CA SER A 102 0.89 1.12 19.76
C SER A 102 1.93 1.56 20.80
N TYR A 103 2.91 2.36 20.40
CA TYR A 103 3.92 2.87 21.34
C TYR A 103 3.32 3.85 22.36
N GLN A 104 2.43 4.75 21.94
CA GLN A 104 1.79 5.71 22.84
C GLN A 104 0.93 5.01 23.91
N LEU A 105 0.20 3.95 23.55
CA LEU A 105 -0.66 3.23 24.49
C LEU A 105 0.12 2.23 25.35
N PHE A 106 1.07 1.50 24.78
CA PHE A 106 1.65 0.30 25.41
C PHE A 106 3.14 0.43 25.72
N GLY A 107 3.81 1.48 25.23
CA GLY A 107 5.27 1.59 25.26
C GLY A 107 5.97 0.56 24.37
N ASP A 108 5.24 -0.09 23.48
CA ASP A 108 5.74 -1.10 22.54
C ASP A 108 5.12 -0.87 21.15
N GLU A 109 5.95 -0.38 20.23
CA GLU A 109 5.59 -0.09 18.84
C GLU A 109 5.13 -1.34 18.05
N LYS A 110 5.46 -2.55 18.51
CA LYS A 110 5.15 -3.81 17.83
C LYS A 110 3.92 -4.50 18.39
N PHE A 111 3.40 -4.08 19.55
CA PHE A 111 2.30 -4.75 20.25
C PHE A 111 1.01 -4.86 19.43
N LEU A 112 0.75 -3.95 18.49
CA LEU A 112 -0.40 -4.01 17.57
C LEU A 112 -0.06 -4.51 16.15
N SER A 113 1.16 -4.99 15.89
CA SER A 113 1.54 -5.51 14.56
C SER A 113 0.66 -6.68 14.13
N PRO A 114 0.46 -6.95 12.84
CA PRO A 114 -0.47 -7.99 12.36
C PRO A 114 -0.33 -9.36 13.04
N ASP A 115 0.90 -9.80 13.30
CA ASP A 115 1.20 -11.12 13.89
C ASP A 115 1.38 -11.11 15.43
N SER A 116 1.25 -9.94 16.05
CA SER A 116 1.49 -9.74 17.48
C SER A 116 0.39 -10.34 18.37
N ASP A 117 0.73 -10.61 19.62
CA ASP A 117 -0.27 -11.04 20.60
C ASP A 117 -1.28 -9.94 20.94
N GLY A 118 -0.90 -8.66 20.92
CA GLY A 118 -1.85 -7.57 21.15
C GLY A 118 -2.90 -7.47 20.06
N ARG A 119 -2.52 -7.68 18.78
CA ARG A 119 -3.50 -7.75 17.68
C ARG A 119 -4.47 -8.93 17.84
N LYS A 120 -3.96 -10.10 18.24
CA LYS A 120 -4.78 -11.28 18.54
C LYS A 120 -5.70 -11.04 19.75
N LEU A 121 -5.21 -10.36 20.78
CA LEU A 121 -5.97 -10.01 21.98
C LEU A 121 -7.18 -9.13 21.61
N LEU A 122 -6.97 -8.08 20.81
CA LEU A 122 -8.06 -7.24 20.30
C LEU A 122 -9.06 -8.04 19.47
N HIS A 123 -8.57 -8.93 18.60
CA HIS A 123 -9.45 -9.79 17.80
C HIS A 123 -10.33 -10.68 18.68
N LEU A 124 -9.74 -11.35 19.68
CA LEU A 124 -10.46 -12.23 20.61
C LEU A 124 -11.47 -11.48 21.50
N MET A 125 -11.23 -10.20 21.78
CA MET A 125 -12.17 -9.32 22.50
C MET A 125 -13.20 -8.64 21.57
N GLY A 126 -13.14 -8.85 20.24
CA GLY A 126 -14.05 -8.23 19.29
C GLY A 126 -13.78 -6.73 19.04
N LEU A 127 -12.54 -6.28 19.25
CA LEU A 127 -12.11 -4.89 19.15
C LEU A 127 -11.16 -4.61 17.98
N SER A 128 -11.15 -5.46 16.96
CA SER A 128 -10.29 -5.28 15.78
C SER A 128 -10.51 -3.94 15.08
N ASP A 129 -11.76 -3.48 15.05
CA ASP A 129 -12.21 -2.26 14.35
C ASP A 129 -12.30 -1.05 15.29
N ALA A 130 -11.97 -1.21 16.58
CA ALA A 130 -11.97 -0.12 17.54
C ALA A 130 -10.77 0.81 17.38
N LEU A 131 -9.76 0.42 16.60
CA LEU A 131 -8.56 1.22 16.35
C LEU A 131 -8.81 2.23 15.23
N SER A 132 -8.62 3.51 15.52
CA SER A 132 -8.64 4.59 14.53
C SER A 132 -7.21 5.09 14.31
N THR A 133 -6.56 4.54 13.29
CA THR A 133 -5.17 4.87 12.92
C THR A 133 -5.09 5.43 11.52
N ARG A 134 -4.09 6.28 11.28
CA ARG A 134 -3.71 6.73 9.93
C ARG A 134 -3.44 5.51 9.03
N PRO A 135 -4.01 5.46 7.83
CA PRO A 135 -3.70 4.42 6.85
C PRO A 135 -2.19 4.33 6.60
N PRO A 136 -1.62 3.11 6.48
CA PRO A 136 -0.21 2.94 6.19
C PRO A 136 0.12 3.51 4.80
N VAL A 137 1.19 4.32 4.72
CA VAL A 137 1.73 4.77 3.42
C VAL A 137 2.52 3.61 2.81
N ARG A 138 2.06 3.06 1.68
CA ARG A 138 2.82 2.08 0.91
C ARG A 138 3.92 2.79 0.12
N LEU A 139 5.18 2.56 0.49
CA LEU A 139 6.38 3.14 -0.15
C LEU A 139 6.64 2.61 -1.59
N GLU A 140 5.80 1.71 -2.10
CA GLU A 140 6.06 0.93 -3.32
C GLU A 140 5.61 1.61 -4.62
N LEU A 141 4.93 2.77 -4.54
CA LEU A 141 4.57 3.57 -5.69
C LEU A 141 5.44 4.82 -5.75
N LEU A 142 6.24 4.90 -6.81
CA LEU A 142 6.95 6.12 -7.13
C LEU A 142 5.94 7.18 -7.55
N HIS A 143 5.83 8.24 -6.76
CA HIS A 143 4.87 9.31 -7.01
C HIS A 143 5.43 10.69 -6.64
N HIS A 144 4.82 11.73 -7.17
CA HIS A 144 5.07 13.11 -6.79
C HIS A 144 3.74 13.86 -6.65
N ILE A 145 3.38 14.18 -5.41
CA ILE A 145 2.15 14.89 -5.05
C ILE A 145 2.55 16.01 -4.07
N PRO A 146 2.89 17.21 -4.56
CA PRO A 146 3.56 18.23 -3.75
C PRO A 146 2.68 18.89 -2.69
N ARG A 147 1.35 18.89 -2.89
CA ARG A 147 0.41 19.56 -1.99
C ARG A 147 -0.91 18.79 -1.92
N HIS A 148 -1.46 18.74 -0.71
CA HIS A 148 -2.84 18.31 -0.49
C HIS A 148 -3.84 19.33 -1.05
N HIS A 149 -4.93 18.82 -1.61
CA HIS A 149 -6.12 19.57 -1.95
C HIS A 149 -7.36 18.72 -1.61
N ARG A 150 -8.49 19.37 -1.31
CA ARG A 150 -9.76 18.66 -1.06
C ARG A 150 -10.21 17.81 -2.26
N HIS A 151 -9.96 18.31 -3.47
CA HIS A 151 -10.23 17.62 -4.72
C HIS A 151 -8.90 17.43 -5.46
N MET A 152 -8.54 16.17 -5.69
CA MET A 152 -7.27 15.79 -6.30
C MET A 152 -7.49 15.23 -7.71
N ARG A 153 -6.50 15.47 -8.56
CA ARG A 153 -6.43 14.93 -9.93
C ARG A 153 -5.03 14.41 -10.13
N ILE A 154 -4.90 13.11 -10.21
CA ILE A 154 -3.62 12.41 -10.23
C ILE A 154 -3.46 11.73 -11.58
N VAL A 155 -2.31 11.92 -12.23
CA VAL A 155 -1.99 11.19 -13.46
C VAL A 155 -1.24 9.91 -13.10
N VAL A 156 -1.72 8.77 -13.56
CA VAL A 156 -0.99 7.49 -13.52
C VAL A 156 -0.35 7.27 -14.88
N SER A 157 0.98 7.30 -14.91
CA SER A 157 1.79 7.07 -16.11
C SER A 157 2.19 5.60 -16.21
N GLU A 158 2.06 5.00 -17.38
CA GLU A 158 2.59 3.66 -17.64
C GLU A 158 4.11 3.66 -17.69
N ASN A 159 4.70 4.57 -18.49
CA ASN A 159 6.14 4.62 -18.76
C ASN A 159 6.88 5.61 -17.86
N LEU A 160 8.18 5.33 -17.64
CA LEU A 160 9.04 6.10 -16.72
C LEU A 160 9.41 7.47 -17.30
N ASP A 161 9.80 7.56 -18.56
CA ASP A 161 10.25 8.81 -19.18
C ASP A 161 9.14 9.89 -19.17
N PRO A 162 7.89 9.60 -19.59
CA PRO A 162 6.77 10.50 -19.41
C PRO A 162 6.51 10.88 -17.94
N TRP A 163 6.64 9.93 -17.00
CA TRP A 163 6.51 10.22 -15.57
C TRP A 163 7.58 11.20 -15.10
N VAL A 164 8.84 11.01 -15.48
CA VAL A 164 9.97 11.91 -15.13
C VAL A 164 9.70 13.31 -15.67
N ASN A 165 9.24 13.43 -16.92
CA ASN A 165 8.91 14.71 -17.54
C ASN A 165 7.79 15.43 -16.80
N MET A 166 6.68 14.74 -16.50
CA MET A 166 5.57 15.34 -15.74
C MET A 166 5.99 15.71 -14.32
N ARG A 167 6.78 14.88 -13.65
CA ARG A 167 7.32 15.15 -12.31
C ARG A 167 8.23 16.38 -12.34
N ALA A 168 9.09 16.53 -13.35
CA ALA A 168 9.91 17.72 -13.53
C ALA A 168 9.06 18.98 -13.76
N ALA A 169 8.06 18.91 -14.63
CA ALA A 169 7.12 20.00 -14.89
C ALA A 169 6.40 20.46 -13.61
N LEU A 170 5.90 19.53 -12.79
CA LEU A 170 5.19 19.86 -11.54
C LEU A 170 6.14 20.35 -10.44
N PHE A 171 7.27 19.67 -10.24
CA PHE A 171 8.17 19.90 -9.10
C PHE A 171 9.21 20.99 -9.35
N LEU A 172 9.94 20.89 -10.47
CA LEU A 172 11.08 21.77 -10.75
C LEU A 172 10.61 23.08 -11.37
N GLU A 173 9.65 23.01 -12.28
CA GLU A 173 9.12 24.19 -12.99
C GLU A 173 7.90 24.81 -12.29
N GLY A 174 7.33 24.14 -11.29
CA GLY A 174 6.18 24.63 -10.53
C GLY A 174 4.90 24.73 -11.37
N ARG A 175 4.82 24.00 -12.49
CA ARG A 175 3.61 23.97 -13.31
C ARG A 175 2.46 23.35 -12.54
N LYS A 176 1.25 23.80 -12.86
CA LYS A 176 0.00 23.29 -12.28
C LYS A 176 -0.88 22.57 -13.31
N ARG A 177 -0.44 22.58 -14.57
CA ARG A 177 -1.16 22.02 -15.69
C ARG A 177 -0.23 21.18 -16.53
N LEU A 178 -0.75 20.05 -17.02
CA LEU A 178 -0.10 19.16 -17.98
C LEU A 178 -1.08 19.02 -19.15
N PHE A 179 -0.60 19.24 -20.38
CA PHE A 179 -1.45 19.24 -21.58
C PHE A 179 -2.70 20.15 -21.47
N GLY A 180 -2.57 21.25 -20.73
CA GLY A 180 -3.66 22.22 -20.49
C GLY A 180 -4.61 21.85 -19.34
N GLU A 181 -4.57 20.64 -18.80
CA GLU A 181 -5.41 20.20 -17.69
C GLU A 181 -4.74 20.39 -16.34
N ARG A 182 -5.50 20.77 -15.31
CA ARG A 182 -4.96 20.95 -13.96
C ARG A 182 -4.67 19.58 -13.33
N VAL A 183 -3.44 19.37 -12.90
CA VAL A 183 -2.98 18.12 -12.27
C VAL A 183 -2.34 18.43 -10.93
N HIS A 184 -2.60 17.59 -9.94
CA HIS A 184 -2.15 17.75 -8.55
C HIS A 184 -1.02 16.80 -8.18
N GLY A 185 -0.79 15.77 -8.98
CA GLY A 185 0.35 14.89 -8.81
C GLY A 185 0.39 13.79 -9.86
N VAL A 186 1.49 13.04 -9.83
CA VAL A 186 1.80 11.99 -10.80
C VAL A 186 2.25 10.73 -10.09
N VAL A 187 1.84 9.57 -10.58
CA VAL A 187 2.17 8.24 -10.07
C VAL A 187 2.75 7.44 -11.24
N PHE A 188 3.83 6.71 -10.99
CA PHE A 188 4.39 5.77 -11.94
C PHE A 188 3.76 4.40 -11.72
N GLY A 189 3.05 3.90 -12.73
CA GLY A 189 2.31 2.64 -12.69
C GLY A 189 3.13 1.42 -13.14
N ASN A 190 4.09 1.59 -14.07
CA ASN A 190 4.99 0.53 -14.56
C ASN A 190 4.27 -0.72 -15.10
N GLY A 191 3.07 -0.59 -15.67
CA GLY A 191 2.24 -1.71 -16.17
C GLY A 191 1.64 -2.65 -15.11
N TYR A 192 2.29 -2.79 -13.95
CA TYR A 192 1.91 -3.72 -12.87
C TYR A 192 1.06 -3.08 -11.76
N ILE A 193 0.69 -1.80 -11.91
CA ILE A 193 -0.18 -1.12 -10.93
C ILE A 193 -1.52 -1.83 -10.74
N VAL A 194 -1.95 -2.60 -11.74
CA VAL A 194 -3.20 -3.38 -11.74
C VAL A 194 -3.08 -4.78 -11.15
N ASP A 195 -1.87 -5.24 -10.84
CA ASP A 195 -1.65 -6.60 -10.33
C ASP A 195 -1.93 -6.71 -8.82
N ASP A 196 -1.77 -5.61 -8.07
CA ASP A 196 -2.15 -5.51 -6.67
C ASP A 196 -3.36 -4.57 -6.53
N PRO A 197 -4.57 -5.10 -6.22
CA PRO A 197 -5.80 -4.31 -6.15
C PRO A 197 -5.82 -3.31 -4.98
N HIS A 198 -4.82 -3.33 -4.09
CA HIS A 198 -4.68 -2.39 -3.00
C HIS A 198 -3.66 -1.28 -3.28
N LYS A 199 -2.79 -1.45 -4.28
CA LYS A 199 -1.61 -0.57 -4.44
C LYS A 199 -1.97 0.89 -4.71
N LEU A 200 -2.79 1.14 -5.73
CA LEU A 200 -3.28 2.48 -6.05
C LEU A 200 -4.35 2.98 -5.06
N PRO A 201 -5.36 2.17 -4.67
CA PRO A 201 -6.38 2.63 -3.74
C PRO A 201 -5.84 3.02 -2.38
N ASP A 202 -4.95 2.23 -1.77
CA ASP A 202 -4.36 2.58 -0.47
C ASP A 202 -3.55 3.89 -0.56
N LEU A 203 -2.87 4.13 -1.68
CA LEU A 203 -2.21 5.42 -1.94
C LEU A 203 -3.23 6.55 -1.98
N ILE A 204 -4.33 6.40 -2.72
CA ILE A 204 -5.40 7.41 -2.84
C ILE A 204 -6.03 7.69 -1.48
N ASP A 205 -6.37 6.66 -0.70
CA ASP A 205 -6.93 6.80 0.64
C ASP A 205 -5.96 7.55 1.57
N SER A 206 -4.66 7.27 1.45
CA SER A 206 -3.64 7.97 2.24
C SER A 206 -3.50 9.47 1.90
N LEU A 207 -4.00 9.92 0.74
CA LEU A 207 -3.99 11.35 0.39
C LEU A 207 -4.98 12.14 1.22
N GLY A 208 -6.03 11.52 1.78
CA GLY A 208 -7.04 12.21 2.58
C GLY A 208 -7.77 13.33 1.83
N ALA A 209 -7.94 13.18 0.51
CA ALA A 209 -8.77 14.06 -0.29
C ALA A 209 -10.24 13.64 -0.18
N GLU A 210 -11.17 14.59 -0.25
CA GLU A 210 -12.61 14.29 -0.26
C GLU A 210 -13.00 13.61 -1.58
N GLU A 211 -12.35 13.99 -2.68
CA GLU A 211 -12.53 13.39 -3.99
C GLU A 211 -11.19 13.28 -4.71
N THR A 212 -10.94 12.12 -5.33
CA THR A 212 -9.77 11.90 -6.18
C THR A 212 -10.21 11.38 -7.54
N SER A 213 -9.74 12.06 -8.58
CA SER A 213 -9.84 11.62 -9.97
C SER A 213 -8.47 11.14 -10.46
N VAL A 214 -8.45 9.96 -11.08
CA VAL A 214 -7.28 9.35 -11.69
C VAL A 214 -7.38 9.51 -13.19
N LEU A 215 -6.37 10.16 -13.78
CA LEU A 215 -6.15 10.22 -15.22
C LEU A 215 -5.13 9.14 -15.59
N TYR A 216 -5.54 8.10 -16.31
CA TYR A 216 -4.60 7.11 -16.81
C TYR A 216 -3.95 7.59 -18.12
N TRP A 217 -2.62 7.49 -18.20
CA TRP A 217 -1.86 7.78 -19.40
C TRP A 217 -0.82 6.69 -19.65
N GLY A 218 -1.12 5.85 -20.63
CA GLY A 218 -0.22 4.81 -21.11
C GLY A 218 -0.11 4.81 -22.62
N ASP A 219 0.44 3.72 -23.13
CA ASP A 219 0.58 3.48 -24.56
C ASP A 219 -0.79 3.32 -25.25
N LEU A 220 -0.89 3.74 -26.51
CA LEU A 220 -2.06 3.49 -27.35
C LEU A 220 -1.83 2.19 -28.14
N ASP A 221 -1.96 1.08 -27.43
CA ASP A 221 -2.00 -0.29 -27.94
C ASP A 221 -3.07 -1.09 -27.16
N ARG A 222 -3.09 -2.43 -27.32
CA ARG A 222 -4.09 -3.26 -26.62
C ARG A 222 -3.78 -3.41 -25.14
N ALA A 223 -2.51 -3.54 -24.76
CA ALA A 223 -2.09 -3.73 -23.37
C ALA A 223 -2.33 -2.47 -22.53
N GLY A 224 -1.95 -1.29 -23.03
CA GLY A 224 -2.15 0.00 -22.37
C GLY A 224 -3.63 0.29 -22.12
N LEU A 225 -4.50 0.02 -23.11
CA LEU A 225 -5.95 0.17 -22.91
C LEU A 225 -6.55 -0.91 -21.97
N ALA A 226 -5.99 -2.12 -21.95
CA ALA A 226 -6.39 -3.13 -20.97
C ALA A 226 -5.99 -2.76 -19.53
N ILE A 227 -4.94 -1.96 -19.33
CA ILE A 227 -4.62 -1.39 -18.01
C ILE A 227 -5.67 -0.34 -17.63
N LEU A 228 -6.08 0.54 -18.55
CA LEU A 228 -7.15 1.51 -18.30
C LEU A 228 -8.46 0.82 -17.86
N ASP A 229 -8.87 -0.23 -18.57
CA ASP A 229 -10.04 -1.06 -18.23
C ASP A 229 -9.91 -1.63 -16.80
N ARG A 230 -8.79 -2.29 -16.50
CA ARG A 230 -8.54 -2.88 -15.17
C ARG A 230 -8.48 -1.86 -14.05
N LEU A 231 -7.93 -0.67 -14.30
CA LEU A 231 -7.95 0.43 -13.32
C LEU A 231 -9.38 0.89 -13.06
N SER A 232 -10.21 1.02 -14.11
CA SER A 232 -11.63 1.36 -13.95
C SER A 232 -12.38 0.33 -13.12
N VAL A 233 -12.07 -0.95 -13.27
CA VAL A 233 -12.64 -2.02 -12.44
C VAL A 233 -12.14 -1.92 -11.00
N MET A 234 -10.82 -1.82 -10.78
CA MET A 234 -10.17 -1.74 -9.45
C MET A 234 -10.68 -0.56 -8.61
N ALA A 235 -11.04 0.54 -9.26
CA ALA A 235 -11.59 1.69 -8.57
C ALA A 235 -12.81 1.32 -7.72
N GLU A 236 -13.67 0.40 -8.20
CA GLU A 236 -14.84 -0.12 -7.47
C GLU A 236 -15.70 1.00 -6.84
N GLY A 237 -15.77 2.18 -7.48
CA GLY A 237 -16.50 3.35 -6.96
C GLY A 237 -15.79 4.13 -5.85
N ARG A 238 -14.59 3.73 -5.42
CA ARG A 238 -13.77 4.43 -4.41
C ARG A 238 -13.17 5.73 -4.94
N PHE A 239 -12.86 5.79 -6.22
CA PHE A 239 -12.35 6.98 -6.92
C PHE A 239 -12.74 6.93 -8.40
N GLU A 240 -12.65 8.07 -9.08
CA GLU A 240 -12.92 8.13 -10.53
C GLU A 240 -11.66 7.74 -11.31
N VAL A 241 -11.82 6.92 -12.35
CA VAL A 241 -10.76 6.62 -13.34
C VAL A 241 -11.23 7.06 -14.71
N THR A 242 -10.43 7.87 -15.38
CA THR A 242 -10.68 8.33 -16.75
C THR A 242 -9.39 8.27 -17.58
N PRO A 243 -9.47 8.12 -18.91
CA PRO A 243 -8.31 8.31 -19.76
C PRO A 243 -7.82 9.76 -19.67
N PHE A 244 -6.51 9.99 -19.78
CA PHE A 244 -5.95 11.33 -19.92
C PHE A 244 -6.19 11.85 -21.35
N VAL A 245 -7.44 12.22 -21.65
CA VAL A 245 -7.93 12.57 -22.98
C VAL A 245 -7.05 13.61 -23.67
N ALA A 246 -6.63 14.66 -22.97
CA ALA A 246 -5.78 15.70 -23.55
C ALA A 246 -4.45 15.13 -24.11
N ALA A 247 -3.82 14.20 -23.38
CA ALA A 247 -2.61 13.53 -23.83
C ALA A 247 -2.90 12.59 -25.01
N TYR A 248 -3.90 11.72 -24.90
CA TYR A 248 -4.25 10.77 -25.96
C TYR A 248 -4.60 11.42 -27.29
N ARG A 249 -5.36 12.53 -27.27
CA ARG A 249 -5.68 13.27 -28.50
C ARG A 249 -4.45 13.92 -29.13
N LEU A 250 -3.49 14.36 -28.31
CA LEU A 250 -2.22 14.89 -28.82
C LEU A 250 -1.34 13.78 -29.41
N MET A 251 -1.31 12.58 -28.78
CA MET A 251 -0.65 11.38 -29.31
C MET A 251 -1.20 11.02 -30.68
N LEU A 252 -2.53 10.88 -30.81
CA LEU A 252 -3.19 10.58 -32.09
C LEU A 252 -2.88 11.64 -33.15
N LYS A 253 -2.95 12.93 -32.80
CA LYS A 253 -2.60 14.02 -33.73
C LYS A 253 -1.13 13.95 -34.20
N ARG A 254 -0.20 13.53 -33.34
CA ARG A 254 1.21 13.34 -33.69
C ARG A 254 1.40 12.11 -34.57
N ALA A 255 0.77 10.98 -34.22
CA ALA A 255 0.81 9.74 -34.97
C ALA A 255 0.25 9.91 -36.38
N MET A 256 -0.98 10.44 -36.52
CA MET A 256 -1.63 10.68 -37.82
C MET A 256 -0.85 11.62 -38.74
N ARG A 257 -0.01 12.50 -38.18
CA ARG A 257 0.88 13.39 -38.95
C ARG A 257 2.19 12.70 -39.33
N ARG A 258 2.72 11.83 -38.46
CA ARG A 258 3.96 11.09 -38.68
C ARG A 258 3.76 9.92 -39.64
N PHE A 259 2.62 9.26 -39.50
CA PHE A 259 2.17 8.05 -40.19
C PHE A 259 0.70 8.25 -40.60
N PRO A 260 0.44 8.90 -41.74
CA PRO A 260 -0.94 9.08 -42.23
C PRO A 260 -1.68 7.76 -42.43
N ASP A 261 -0.97 6.70 -42.81
CA ASP A 261 -1.48 5.33 -42.78
C ASP A 261 -1.24 4.72 -41.37
N PRO A 262 -2.30 4.32 -40.65
CA PRO A 262 -2.17 3.71 -39.31
C PRO A 262 -1.34 2.41 -39.32
N LEU A 263 -1.24 1.71 -40.46
CA LEU A 263 -0.45 0.48 -40.59
C LEU A 263 1.05 0.74 -40.70
N GLU A 264 1.50 1.99 -40.77
CA GLU A 264 2.93 2.33 -40.68
C GLU A 264 3.41 2.47 -39.23
N ASN A 265 2.51 2.48 -38.24
CA ASN A 265 2.90 2.45 -36.83
C ASN A 265 3.64 1.14 -36.48
N GLU A 266 4.33 1.14 -35.35
CA GLU A 266 5.11 0.00 -34.88
C GLU A 266 4.21 -1.22 -34.61
N MET A 267 4.68 -2.41 -34.98
CA MET A 267 3.97 -3.66 -34.70
C MET A 267 4.26 -4.12 -33.27
N THR A 268 3.25 -4.68 -32.62
CA THR A 268 3.38 -5.37 -31.33
C THR A 268 3.19 -6.88 -31.52
N ASP A 269 3.54 -7.65 -30.48
CA ASP A 269 3.23 -9.08 -30.38
C ASP A 269 1.83 -9.36 -29.79
N GLN A 270 1.01 -8.33 -29.57
CA GLN A 270 -0.27 -8.39 -28.86
C GLN A 270 -1.46 -8.90 -29.69
N ARG A 271 -1.21 -9.78 -30.67
CA ARG A 271 -2.28 -10.27 -31.58
C ARG A 271 -3.37 -11.05 -30.84
N ASP A 272 -2.99 -11.76 -29.78
CA ASP A 272 -3.88 -12.57 -28.95
C ASP A 272 -4.47 -11.80 -27.76
N VAL A 273 -4.06 -10.54 -27.55
CA VAL A 273 -4.61 -9.68 -26.49
C VAL A 273 -5.96 -9.11 -26.97
N PRO A 274 -7.06 -9.28 -26.23
CA PRO A 274 -8.34 -8.69 -26.60
C PRO A 274 -8.30 -7.16 -26.46
N VAL A 275 -8.96 -6.46 -27.37
CA VAL A 275 -9.15 -5.00 -27.24
C VAL A 275 -10.18 -4.76 -26.13
N ARG A 276 -9.76 -4.07 -25.07
CA ARG A 276 -10.59 -3.65 -23.92
C ARG A 276 -10.25 -2.22 -23.53
N GLY A 277 -11.16 -1.52 -22.86
CA GLY A 277 -10.95 -0.14 -22.40
C GLY A 277 -10.99 0.90 -23.52
N LEU A 278 -11.14 0.49 -24.78
CA LEU A 278 -11.32 1.40 -25.92
C LEU A 278 -12.62 2.20 -25.76
N GLU A 279 -13.68 1.56 -25.26
CA GLU A 279 -14.98 2.13 -24.92
C GLU A 279 -14.91 3.25 -23.88
N LEU A 280 -13.85 3.29 -23.04
CA LEU A 280 -13.61 4.36 -22.07
C LEU A 280 -13.00 5.60 -22.74
N LEU A 281 -12.29 5.44 -23.85
CA LEU A 281 -11.60 6.52 -24.57
C LEU A 281 -12.40 7.05 -25.77
N GLU A 282 -13.02 6.18 -26.56
CA GLU A 282 -13.73 6.53 -27.79
C GLU A 282 -14.75 7.66 -27.67
N PRO A 283 -15.56 7.75 -26.60
CA PRO A 283 -16.54 8.84 -26.46
C PRO A 283 -15.90 10.24 -26.47
N HIS A 284 -14.60 10.34 -26.18
CA HIS A 284 -13.86 11.60 -26.11
C HIS A 284 -13.10 11.95 -27.40
N LEU A 285 -13.10 11.05 -28.39
CA LEU A 285 -12.34 11.19 -29.63
C LEU A 285 -13.22 11.67 -30.78
N LYS A 286 -12.61 12.42 -31.72
CA LYS A 286 -13.25 12.73 -33.01
C LYS A 286 -13.36 11.48 -33.87
N GLU A 287 -14.29 11.46 -34.81
CA GLU A 287 -14.46 10.34 -35.77
C GLU A 287 -13.13 9.90 -36.42
N ARG A 288 -12.40 10.84 -37.03
CA ARG A 288 -11.10 10.55 -37.63
C ARG A 288 -10.04 10.03 -36.63
N GLU A 289 -10.08 10.48 -35.38
CA GLU A 289 -9.17 10.02 -34.32
C GLU A 289 -9.53 8.58 -33.90
N ARG A 290 -10.84 8.26 -33.80
CA ARG A 290 -11.35 6.90 -33.49
C ARG A 290 -11.01 5.90 -34.58
N ASP A 291 -11.28 6.24 -35.84
CA ASP A 291 -11.05 5.34 -36.97
C ASP A 291 -9.57 5.00 -37.10
N TYR A 292 -8.70 5.99 -36.90
CA TYR A 292 -7.25 5.78 -36.89
C TYR A 292 -6.82 4.86 -35.73
N LEU A 293 -7.31 5.11 -34.52
CA LEU A 293 -6.99 4.28 -33.35
C LEU A 293 -7.47 2.83 -33.54
N ARG A 294 -8.70 2.62 -34.03
CA ARG A 294 -9.22 1.27 -34.33
C ARG A 294 -8.31 0.52 -35.30
N ALA A 295 -7.92 1.16 -36.40
CA ALA A 295 -7.01 0.54 -37.37
C ALA A 295 -5.64 0.18 -36.77
N VAL A 296 -5.09 1.01 -35.88
CA VAL A 296 -3.87 0.70 -35.11
C VAL A 296 -4.08 -0.54 -34.24
N LEU A 297 -5.15 -0.58 -33.45
CA LEU A 297 -5.42 -1.68 -32.52
C LEU A 297 -5.77 -3.00 -33.22
N ASP A 298 -6.58 -2.96 -34.28
CA ASP A 298 -6.97 -4.13 -35.07
C ASP A 298 -5.76 -4.79 -35.71
N ALA A 299 -4.79 -3.99 -36.17
CA ALA A 299 -3.53 -4.46 -36.72
C ALA A 299 -2.45 -4.77 -35.66
N ALA A 300 -2.80 -4.78 -34.37
CA ALA A 300 -1.90 -5.01 -33.23
C ALA A 300 -0.68 -4.09 -33.28
N ARG A 301 -0.92 -2.80 -33.45
CA ARG A 301 0.12 -1.75 -33.54
C ARG A 301 0.07 -0.83 -32.32
N LEU A 302 1.13 -0.04 -32.18
CA LEU A 302 1.38 0.82 -31.02
C LEU A 302 1.60 2.27 -31.45
N ILE A 303 1.01 3.20 -30.69
CA ILE A 303 1.49 4.58 -30.60
C ILE A 303 2.07 4.78 -29.19
N PRO A 304 3.41 4.92 -29.05
CA PRO A 304 4.05 4.97 -27.75
C PRO A 304 3.82 6.31 -27.05
N GLN A 305 3.80 6.29 -25.71
CA GLN A 305 3.65 7.46 -24.85
C GLN A 305 4.73 8.52 -25.15
N GLU A 306 5.94 8.07 -25.52
CA GLU A 306 7.12 8.87 -25.87
C GLU A 306 6.95 9.69 -27.16
N ILE A 307 5.87 9.49 -27.92
CA ILE A 307 5.51 10.40 -29.03
C ILE A 307 5.26 11.83 -28.53
N LEU A 308 4.93 11.98 -27.24
CA LEU A 308 4.88 13.26 -26.54
C LEU A 308 6.12 13.42 -25.66
N THR A 309 6.77 14.57 -25.80
CA THR A 309 8.02 14.86 -25.12
C THR A 309 7.82 15.91 -24.03
N VAL A 310 8.88 16.23 -23.28
CA VAL A 310 8.88 17.35 -22.33
C VAL A 310 8.45 18.69 -22.96
N HIS A 311 8.65 18.86 -24.27
CA HIS A 311 8.26 20.08 -24.99
C HIS A 311 6.76 20.19 -25.25
N ASP A 312 5.99 19.13 -25.00
CA ASP A 312 4.54 19.10 -25.16
C ASP A 312 3.78 19.33 -23.84
N LEU A 313 4.48 19.26 -22.69
CA LEU A 313 3.91 19.46 -21.35
C LEU A 313 3.60 20.93 -21.04
#